data_AF-A0A7V2N2X6-F1
#
_entry.id   AF-A0A7V2N2X6-F1
#
_cell.length_a   1.000
_cell.length_b   1.000
_cell.length_c   1.000
_cell.angle_alpha   90.00
_cell.angle_beta   90.00
_cell.angle_gamma   90.00
#
_symmetry.space_group_name_H-M   'P 1'
#
loop_
_entity.id
_entity.type
_entity.pdbx_description
1 polymer ?
#
loop_
_entity_poly.entity_id
_entity_poly.type
_entity_poly.pdbx_seq_one_letter_code
_entity_poly.pdbx_strand_id
1 'polypeptide(L)'
;MSFDANEWKYRWCRLEQWWRQWPVRQWVNQHPRLVVGMATVSTLLLLIVVVSMLIGGESAEPVTSDQAWFYDLNTGKLFAVSASKVPPVATPSGPTPDGAPAGVRAYVVTYGSGGDRSEPTVAYLETRAPDTPPSAYHAAHQHFGAEWGKGLLVRRVDDPEWVPADSPTGRAIIERAHQPDDQGRMPEPYLP
;
A
#
# COMPACT_ATOMS: atom_id res chain seq x y z
N MET A 1 -13.54 -14.16 39.27
CA MET A 1 -12.41 -15.10 39.28
C MET A 1 -11.16 -14.32 39.69
N SER A 2 -10.73 -14.42 40.95
CA SER A 2 -9.46 -13.82 41.39
C SER A 2 -8.33 -14.83 41.19
N PHE A 3 -7.30 -14.47 40.43
CA PHE A 3 -6.07 -15.26 40.31
C PHE A 3 -5.32 -15.25 41.64
N ASP A 4 -5.12 -16.42 42.24
CA ASP A 4 -4.40 -16.56 43.50
C ASP A 4 -2.88 -16.51 43.22
N ALA A 5 -2.22 -15.44 43.66
CA ALA A 5 -0.80 -15.21 43.46
C ALA A 5 0.09 -16.33 44.05
N ASN A 6 -0.44 -17.12 44.99
CA ASN A 6 0.26 -18.25 45.58
C ASN A 6 0.31 -19.47 44.65
N GLU A 7 -0.68 -19.65 43.78
CA GLU A 7 -0.71 -20.74 42.79
C GLU A 7 0.41 -20.56 41.75
N TRP A 8 0.66 -19.31 41.34
CA TRP A 8 1.71 -18.99 40.37
C TRP A 8 3.11 -19.28 40.92
N LYS A 9 3.40 -18.90 42.18
CA LYS A 9 4.67 -19.22 42.85
C LYS A 9 4.90 -20.73 42.94
N TYR A 10 3.86 -21.50 43.26
CA TYR A 10 3.98 -22.94 43.35
C TYR A 10 4.23 -23.60 41.99
N ARG A 11 3.57 -23.13 40.92
CA ARG A 11 3.83 -23.60 39.55
C ARG A 11 5.25 -23.26 39.10
N TRP A 12 5.76 -22.09 39.43
CA TRP A 12 7.13 -21.68 39.11
C TRP A 12 8.18 -22.54 39.83
N CYS A 13 8.03 -22.76 41.14
CA CYS A 13 8.95 -23.62 41.89
C CYS A 13 8.95 -25.08 41.40
N ARG A 14 7.78 -25.60 41.04
CA ARG A 14 7.66 -26.95 40.45
C ARG A 14 8.35 -27.02 39.08
N LEU A 15 8.20 -25.99 38.26
CA LEU A 15 8.88 -25.91 36.96
C LEU A 15 10.40 -25.83 37.12
N GLU A 16 10.89 -25.05 38.09
CA GLU A 16 12.32 -24.89 38.37
C GLU A 16 12.96 -26.20 38.87
N GLN A 17 12.29 -26.91 39.77
CA GLN A 17 12.75 -28.22 40.24
C GLN A 17 12.76 -29.26 39.12
N TRP A 18 11.72 -29.27 38.28
CA TRP A 18 11.65 -30.14 37.11
C TRP A 18 12.78 -29.83 36.10
N TRP A 19 13.08 -28.55 35.87
CA TRP A 19 14.21 -28.11 35.03
C TRP A 19 15.59 -28.49 35.60
N ARG A 20 15.75 -28.49 36.93
CA ARG A 20 17.02 -28.88 37.59
C ARG A 20 17.27 -30.39 37.56
N GLN A 21 16.21 -31.20 37.60
CA GLN A 21 16.32 -32.66 37.54
C GLN A 21 16.44 -33.20 36.12
N TRP A 22 16.27 -32.34 35.10
CA TRP A 22 16.34 -32.79 33.73
C TRP A 22 17.78 -33.20 33.35
N PRO A 23 17.99 -34.42 32.83
CA PRO A 23 19.30 -34.96 32.47
C PRO A 23 20.00 -34.15 31.36
N VAL A 24 19.29 -33.17 30.79
CA VAL A 24 19.76 -32.19 29.82
C VAL A 24 21.06 -31.52 30.27
N ARG A 25 21.22 -31.14 31.56
CA ARG A 25 22.46 -30.49 32.02
C ARG A 25 23.68 -31.42 31.95
N GLN A 26 23.50 -32.67 32.36
CA GLN A 26 24.56 -33.67 32.27
C GLN A 26 24.88 -34.00 30.81
N TRP A 27 23.84 -34.12 29.97
CA TRP A 27 23.98 -34.37 28.54
C TRP A 27 24.70 -33.23 27.80
N VAL A 28 24.34 -31.97 28.08
CA VAL A 28 24.99 -30.76 27.54
C VAL A 28 26.47 -30.73 27.91
N ASN A 29 26.81 -31.08 29.16
CA ASN A 29 28.21 -31.15 29.60
C ASN A 29 28.98 -32.34 29.02
N GLN A 30 28.30 -33.45 28.70
CA GLN A 30 28.92 -34.63 28.07
C GLN A 30 29.18 -34.44 26.57
N HIS A 31 28.42 -33.57 25.90
CA HIS A 31 28.54 -33.33 24.46
C HIS A 31 28.73 -31.85 24.09
N PRO A 32 29.78 -31.17 24.60
CA PRO A 32 29.96 -29.72 24.38
C PRO A 32 30.11 -29.37 22.90
N ARG A 33 30.71 -30.26 22.09
CA ARG A 33 30.86 -30.06 20.63
C ARG A 33 29.52 -30.08 19.90
N LEU A 34 28.59 -30.95 20.32
CA LEU A 34 27.25 -31.01 19.71
C LEU A 34 26.44 -29.75 20.05
N VAL A 35 26.55 -29.27 21.30
CA VAL A 35 25.86 -28.07 21.75
C VAL A 35 26.36 -26.83 21.00
N VAL A 36 27.69 -26.68 20.87
CA VAL A 36 28.28 -25.60 20.07
C VAL A 36 27.82 -25.70 18.62
N GLY A 37 27.85 -26.90 18.02
CA GLY A 37 27.38 -27.12 16.65
C GLY A 37 25.91 -26.72 16.44
N MET A 38 25.01 -27.15 17.32
CA MET A 38 23.59 -26.80 17.24
C MET A 38 23.36 -25.30 17.43
N ALA A 39 24.08 -24.66 18.35
CA ALA A 39 23.96 -23.22 18.59
C ALA A 39 24.41 -22.43 17.35
N THR A 40 25.54 -22.81 16.73
CA THR A 40 26.03 -22.18 15.50
C THR A 40 25.04 -22.31 14.34
N VAL A 41 24.49 -23.52 14.12
CA VAL A 41 23.49 -23.77 13.08
C VAL A 41 22.21 -22.96 13.32
N SER A 42 21.73 -22.94 14.56
CA SER A 42 20.50 -22.19 14.93
C SER A 42 20.69 -20.69 14.72
N THR A 43 21.86 -20.16 15.06
CA THR A 43 22.20 -18.74 14.88
C THR A 43 22.27 -18.38 13.39
N LEU A 44 22.88 -19.24 12.56
CA LEU A 44 22.94 -19.05 11.11
C LEU A 44 21.55 -19.06 10.47
N LEU A 45 20.68 -20.01 10.84
CA LEU A 45 19.30 -20.08 10.35
C LEU A 45 18.49 -18.83 10.72
N LEU A 46 18.58 -18.39 11.97
CA LEU A 46 17.92 -17.16 12.41
C LEU A 46 18.43 -15.95 11.60
N LEU A 47 19.74 -15.85 11.40
CA LEU A 47 20.34 -14.76 10.63
C LEU A 47 19.90 -14.79 9.17
N ILE A 48 19.79 -15.97 8.55
CA ILE A 48 19.23 -16.13 7.20
C ILE A 48 17.79 -15.61 7.16
N VAL A 49 16.93 -16.01 8.11
CA VAL A 49 15.53 -15.55 8.14
C VAL A 49 15.44 -14.03 8.31
N VAL A 50 16.22 -13.45 9.22
CA VAL A 50 16.26 -11.99 9.43
C VAL A 50 16.75 -11.30 8.16
N VAL A 51 17.82 -11.78 7.55
CA VAL A 51 18.36 -11.24 6.30
C VAL A 51 17.34 -11.38 5.16
N SER A 52 16.66 -12.51 5.01
CA SER A 52 15.61 -12.69 4.01
C SER A 52 14.42 -11.77 4.23
N MET A 53 14.03 -11.49 5.48
CA MET A 53 13.00 -10.50 5.80
C MET A 53 13.45 -9.06 5.49
N LEU A 54 14.74 -8.76 5.68
CA LEU A 54 15.30 -7.43 5.42
C LEU A 54 15.62 -7.18 3.94
N ILE A 55 15.96 -8.22 3.18
CA ILE A 55 16.25 -8.12 1.74
C ILE A 55 14.97 -7.86 0.92
N GLY A 56 13.78 -8.09 1.51
CA GLY A 56 12.51 -7.86 0.85
C GLY A 56 12.23 -8.97 -0.15
N GLY A 57 11.02 -9.54 -0.07
CA GLY A 57 10.51 -10.32 -1.20
C GLY A 57 10.58 -9.43 -2.43
N GLU A 58 11.12 -9.97 -3.53
CA GLU A 58 11.04 -9.34 -4.83
C GLU A 58 9.59 -8.92 -5.05
N SER A 59 9.31 -7.63 -4.85
CA SER A 59 8.06 -7.02 -5.25
C SER A 59 7.92 -7.39 -6.71
N ALA A 60 6.93 -8.25 -7.02
CA ALA A 60 6.57 -8.56 -8.39
C ALA A 60 6.68 -7.26 -9.19
N GLU A 61 7.53 -7.24 -10.22
CA GLU A 61 7.77 -6.02 -10.97
C GLU A 61 6.41 -5.40 -11.28
N PRO A 62 6.16 -4.15 -10.84
CA PRO A 62 4.87 -3.55 -11.08
C PRO A 62 4.66 -3.63 -12.59
N VAL A 63 3.59 -4.30 -13.02
CA VAL A 63 3.19 -4.31 -14.42
C VAL A 63 2.86 -2.86 -14.75
N THR A 64 3.85 -2.10 -15.21
CA THR A 64 3.66 -0.71 -15.59
C THR A 64 3.05 -0.73 -16.97
N SER A 65 1.74 -0.49 -17.05
CA SER A 65 1.12 -0.15 -18.34
C SER A 65 1.71 1.20 -18.79
N ASP A 66 2.16 1.27 -20.05
CA ASP A 66 2.56 2.53 -20.68
C ASP A 66 1.39 3.51 -20.80
N GLN A 67 0.17 3.04 -20.49
CA GLN A 67 -1.08 3.78 -20.53
C GLN A 67 -1.69 3.96 -19.13
N ALA A 68 -2.42 5.05 -18.97
CA ALA A 68 -3.24 5.34 -17.80
C ALA A 68 -4.64 5.78 -18.26
N TRP A 69 -5.63 5.58 -17.39
CA TRP A 69 -6.95 6.12 -17.59
C TRP A 69 -6.96 7.63 -17.36
N PHE A 70 -7.60 8.34 -18.28
CA PHE A 70 -7.97 9.74 -18.16
C PHE A 70 -9.49 9.86 -18.25
N TYR A 71 -10.03 10.90 -17.62
CA TYR A 71 -11.46 11.20 -17.59
C TYR A 71 -11.71 12.51 -18.33
N ASP A 72 -12.64 12.46 -19.28
CA ASP A 72 -13.06 13.63 -20.04
C ASP A 72 -14.14 14.40 -19.27
N LEU A 73 -13.77 15.57 -18.76
CA LEU A 73 -14.66 16.42 -17.96
C LEU A 73 -15.89 16.90 -18.74
N ASN A 74 -15.84 16.94 -20.07
CA ASN A 74 -16.99 17.36 -20.88
C ASN A 74 -18.04 16.25 -21.04
N THR A 75 -17.60 14.99 -21.16
CA THR A 75 -18.48 13.86 -21.51
C THR A 75 -18.70 12.87 -20.39
N GLY A 76 -17.88 12.93 -19.34
CA GLY A 76 -17.90 11.98 -18.24
C GLY A 76 -17.35 10.60 -18.61
N LYS A 77 -16.55 10.50 -19.67
CA LYS A 77 -16.06 9.21 -20.21
C LYS A 77 -14.58 9.00 -19.92
N LEU A 78 -14.24 7.73 -19.66
CA LEU A 78 -12.85 7.29 -19.56
C LEU A 78 -12.23 7.12 -20.96
N PHE A 79 -10.95 7.43 -21.08
CA PHE A 79 -10.14 7.19 -22.26
C PHE A 79 -8.69 6.90 -21.86
N ALA A 80 -8.00 6.02 -22.60
CA ALA A 80 -6.63 5.64 -22.30
C ALA A 80 -5.63 6.55 -23.03
N VAL A 81 -4.61 7.03 -22.31
CA VAL A 81 -3.51 7.84 -22.85
C VAL A 81 -2.21 7.40 -22.20
N SER A 82 -1.06 7.76 -22.77
CA SER A 82 0.24 7.47 -22.13
C SER A 82 0.27 7.99 -20.69
N ALA A 83 0.72 7.13 -19.76
CA ALA A 83 0.87 7.46 -18.35
C ALA A 83 1.87 8.61 -18.09
N SER A 84 2.73 8.91 -19.07
CA SER A 84 3.69 10.04 -19.01
C SER A 84 3.04 11.42 -19.17
N LYS A 85 1.78 11.49 -19.63
CA LYS A 85 1.10 12.77 -19.86
C LYS A 85 0.73 13.43 -18.53
N VAL A 86 0.97 14.75 -18.48
CA VAL A 86 0.65 15.57 -17.31
C VAL A 86 -0.74 16.20 -17.51
N PRO A 87 -1.72 15.94 -16.63
CA PRO A 87 -3.02 16.59 -16.69
C PRO A 87 -2.93 18.11 -16.40
N PRO A 88 -3.83 18.93 -16.97
CA PRO A 88 -4.89 18.53 -17.89
C PRO A 88 -4.39 18.23 -19.32
N VAL A 89 -4.99 17.24 -20.00
CA VAL A 89 -4.67 16.78 -21.36
C VAL A 89 -5.83 17.01 -22.33
N ALA A 90 -5.56 17.03 -23.63
CA ALA A 90 -6.62 17.09 -24.64
C ALA A 90 -7.49 15.83 -24.60
N THR A 91 -8.80 15.98 -24.77
CA THR A 91 -9.77 14.87 -24.82
C THR A 91 -10.30 14.69 -26.24
N PRO A 92 -10.93 13.54 -26.55
CA PRO A 92 -11.64 13.33 -27.81
C PRO A 92 -12.80 14.31 -28.03
N SER A 93 -13.41 14.84 -26.96
CA SER A 93 -14.49 15.83 -27.07
C SER A 93 -13.98 17.26 -27.29
N GLY A 94 -12.67 17.48 -27.20
CA GLY A 94 -12.06 18.79 -27.37
C GLY A 94 -11.86 19.56 -26.05
N PRO A 95 -11.61 20.87 -26.12
CA PRO A 95 -11.37 21.67 -24.93
C PRO A 95 -12.67 21.88 -24.13
N THR A 96 -12.52 22.34 -22.89
CA THR A 96 -13.58 22.94 -22.08
C THR A 96 -14.13 24.21 -22.73
N PRO A 97 -15.30 24.73 -22.30
CA PRO A 97 -15.84 26.00 -22.81
C PRO A 97 -14.86 27.19 -22.72
N ASP A 98 -13.95 27.17 -21.74
CA ASP A 98 -12.91 28.19 -21.54
C ASP A 98 -11.66 27.97 -22.41
N GLY A 99 -11.66 26.95 -23.28
CA GLY A 99 -10.55 26.62 -24.17
C GLY A 99 -9.43 25.79 -23.54
N ALA A 100 -9.50 25.49 -22.24
CA ALA A 100 -8.51 24.65 -21.57
C ALA A 100 -8.72 23.15 -21.90
N PRO A 101 -7.67 22.31 -21.89
CA PRO A 101 -7.83 20.87 -22.07
C PRO A 101 -8.74 20.25 -20.99
N ALA A 102 -9.65 19.35 -21.38
CA ALA A 102 -10.70 18.81 -20.50
C ALA A 102 -10.34 17.46 -19.84
N GLY A 103 -9.14 16.91 -20.09
CA GLY A 103 -8.78 15.56 -19.68
C GLY A 103 -7.99 15.55 -18.39
N VAL A 104 -8.47 14.85 -17.36
CA VAL A 104 -7.77 14.71 -16.07
C VAL A 104 -7.43 13.25 -15.81
N ARG A 105 -6.43 12.97 -14.97
CA ARG A 105 -6.06 11.58 -14.68
C ARG A 105 -7.14 10.92 -13.83
N ALA A 106 -7.47 9.67 -14.14
CA ALA A 106 -8.48 8.90 -13.42
C ALA A 106 -7.85 7.68 -12.75
N TYR A 107 -8.06 7.54 -11.46
CA TYR A 107 -7.71 6.33 -10.73
C TYR A 107 -8.92 5.41 -10.73
N VAL A 108 -8.84 4.35 -11.51
CA VAL A 108 -9.93 3.39 -11.70
C VAL A 108 -9.61 2.13 -10.90
N VAL A 109 -10.58 1.67 -10.13
CA VAL A 109 -10.46 0.48 -9.29
C VAL A 109 -11.56 -0.51 -9.62
N THR A 110 -11.31 -1.77 -9.30
CA THR A 110 -12.29 -2.85 -9.32
C THR A 110 -12.17 -3.65 -8.03
N TYR A 111 -13.22 -4.34 -7.62
CA TYR A 111 -13.26 -5.12 -6.39
C TYR A 111 -13.43 -6.61 -6.69
N GLY A 112 -12.80 -7.47 -5.90
CA GLY A 112 -12.84 -8.92 -6.10
C GLY A 112 -11.85 -9.42 -7.16
N SER A 113 -11.76 -10.74 -7.31
CA SER A 113 -10.77 -11.39 -8.16
C SER A 113 -11.39 -12.44 -9.09
N GLY A 114 -10.73 -12.68 -10.23
CA GLY A 114 -11.16 -13.66 -11.22
C GLY A 114 -12.56 -13.36 -11.77
N GLY A 115 -13.45 -14.36 -11.73
CA GLY A 115 -14.82 -14.27 -12.26
C GLY A 115 -15.81 -13.50 -11.37
N ASP A 116 -15.42 -13.08 -10.17
CA ASP A 116 -16.24 -12.29 -9.23
C ASP A 116 -15.85 -10.80 -9.21
N ARG A 117 -15.08 -10.37 -10.21
CA ARG A 117 -14.59 -9.00 -10.30
C ARG A 117 -15.73 -8.03 -10.63
N SER A 118 -15.85 -6.97 -9.84
CA SER A 118 -16.85 -5.91 -10.03
C SER A 118 -16.59 -5.10 -11.30
N GLU A 119 -17.60 -4.36 -11.73
CA GLU A 119 -17.38 -3.34 -12.78
C GLU A 119 -16.34 -2.30 -12.31
N PRO A 120 -15.44 -1.84 -13.20
CA PRO A 120 -14.48 -0.80 -12.88
C PRO A 120 -15.18 0.51 -12.53
N THR A 121 -14.73 1.16 -11.46
CA THR A 121 -15.28 2.44 -10.99
C THR A 121 -14.16 3.46 -10.82
N VAL A 122 -14.42 4.72 -11.13
CA VAL A 122 -13.48 5.82 -10.89
C VAL A 122 -13.47 6.14 -9.40
N ALA A 123 -12.36 5.86 -8.72
CA ALA A 123 -12.20 6.16 -7.31
C ALA A 123 -12.03 7.67 -7.07
N TYR A 124 -11.15 8.31 -7.85
CA TYR A 124 -10.98 9.76 -7.83
C TYR A 124 -10.32 10.26 -9.11
N LEU A 125 -10.39 11.58 -9.30
CA LEU A 125 -9.76 12.32 -10.38
C LEU A 125 -8.60 13.14 -9.85
N GLU A 126 -7.57 13.31 -10.66
CA GLU A 126 -6.37 14.06 -10.30
C GLU A 126 -5.94 14.98 -11.46
N THR A 127 -5.55 16.20 -11.12
CA THR A 127 -4.93 17.15 -12.05
C THR A 127 -3.81 17.93 -11.38
N ARG A 128 -2.97 18.58 -12.18
CA ARG A 128 -1.96 19.52 -11.69
C ARG A 128 -2.63 20.83 -11.26
N ALA A 129 -2.18 21.44 -10.16
CA ALA A 129 -2.59 22.80 -9.80
C ALA A 129 -2.10 23.81 -10.85
N PRO A 130 -2.88 24.86 -11.20
CA PRO A 130 -2.53 25.79 -12.28
C PRO A 130 -1.11 26.38 -12.19
N ASP A 131 -0.66 26.71 -10.98
CA ASP A 131 0.62 27.37 -10.71
C ASP A 131 1.80 26.40 -10.54
N THR A 132 1.57 25.08 -10.51
CA THR A 132 2.62 24.08 -10.33
C THR A 132 3.28 23.76 -11.67
N PRO A 133 4.61 23.80 -11.85
CA PRO A 133 5.20 23.51 -13.15
C PRO A 133 4.93 22.05 -13.59
N PRO A 134 4.76 21.75 -14.90
CA PRO A 134 4.52 20.38 -15.37
C PRO A 134 5.57 19.35 -14.92
N SER A 135 6.83 19.76 -14.77
CA SER A 135 7.90 18.89 -14.27
C SER A 135 7.68 18.43 -12.82
N ALA A 136 6.97 19.20 -12.00
CA ALA A 136 6.69 18.84 -10.62
C ALA A 136 5.56 17.82 -10.47
N TYR A 137 4.73 17.60 -11.51
CA TYR A 137 3.63 16.63 -11.47
C TYR A 137 4.13 15.21 -11.20
N HIS A 138 5.15 14.76 -11.94
CA HIS A 138 5.73 13.43 -11.75
C HIS A 138 6.51 13.34 -10.44
N ALA A 139 7.20 14.42 -10.04
CA ALA A 139 7.92 14.48 -8.77
C ALA A 139 6.96 14.33 -7.56
N ALA A 140 5.77 14.91 -7.62
CA ALA A 140 4.77 14.83 -6.55
C ALA A 140 4.33 13.39 -6.22
N HIS A 141 4.51 12.45 -7.16
CA HIS A 141 4.23 11.02 -6.97
C HIS A 141 5.44 10.22 -6.44
N GLN A 142 6.65 10.78 -6.48
CA GLN A 142 7.88 10.12 -6.02
C GLN A 142 8.13 10.35 -4.51
N HIS A 143 7.51 11.38 -3.94
CA HIS A 143 7.61 11.68 -2.52
C HIS A 143 6.69 10.77 -1.69
N PHE A 144 7.05 10.53 -0.43
CA PHE A 144 6.22 9.81 0.54
C PHE A 144 5.85 10.73 1.71
N GLY A 145 4.77 10.39 2.43
CA GLY A 145 4.38 11.08 3.65
C GLY A 145 3.86 12.50 3.39
N ALA A 146 4.31 13.47 4.17
CA ALA A 146 3.74 14.82 4.17
C ALA A 146 3.94 15.62 2.88
N GLU A 147 4.89 15.20 2.02
CA GLU A 147 5.19 15.86 0.75
C GLU A 147 4.50 15.24 -0.45
N TRP A 148 3.89 14.06 -0.26
CA TRP A 148 3.14 13.40 -1.32
C TRP A 148 1.96 14.29 -1.74
N GLY A 149 1.77 14.44 -3.04
CA GLY A 149 0.64 15.20 -3.60
C GLY A 149 0.79 16.73 -3.61
N LYS A 150 1.92 17.30 -3.17
CA LYS A 150 2.17 18.74 -3.26
C LYS A 150 2.05 19.23 -4.71
N GLY A 151 1.22 20.25 -4.95
CA GLY A 151 0.98 20.81 -6.28
C GLY A 151 0.01 20.00 -7.15
N LEU A 152 -0.63 18.96 -6.59
CA LEU A 152 -1.71 18.22 -7.22
C LEU A 152 -3.06 18.63 -6.63
N LEU A 153 -4.09 18.52 -7.45
CA LEU A 153 -5.48 18.68 -7.07
C LEU A 153 -6.22 17.37 -7.29
N VAL A 154 -7.09 17.00 -6.37
CA VAL A 154 -7.94 15.81 -6.46
C VAL A 154 -9.41 16.15 -6.20
N ARG A 155 -10.31 15.32 -6.72
CA ARG A 155 -11.73 15.35 -6.40
C ARG A 155 -12.40 14.01 -6.69
N ARG A 156 -13.57 13.76 -6.11
CA ARG A 156 -14.46 12.68 -6.57
C ARG A 156 -15.16 13.10 -7.87
N VAL A 157 -15.66 12.12 -8.64
CA VAL A 157 -16.37 12.39 -9.90
C VAL A 157 -17.53 13.37 -9.70
N ASP A 158 -18.29 13.20 -8.62
CA ASP A 158 -19.48 13.98 -8.29
C ASP A 158 -19.20 15.26 -7.49
N ASP A 159 -17.95 15.47 -7.04
CA ASP A 159 -17.58 16.67 -6.32
C ASP A 159 -17.36 17.83 -7.31
N PRO A 160 -17.95 19.01 -7.09
CA PRO A 160 -17.76 20.16 -7.98
C PRO A 160 -16.40 20.84 -7.82
N GLU A 161 -15.77 20.68 -6.65
CA GLU A 161 -14.56 21.42 -6.28
C GLU A 161 -13.32 20.53 -6.29
N TRP A 162 -12.23 21.09 -6.81
CA TRP A 162 -10.90 20.53 -6.70
C TRP A 162 -10.26 20.93 -5.38
N VAL A 163 -9.72 19.97 -4.64
CA VAL A 163 -9.00 20.21 -3.39
C VAL A 163 -7.52 19.82 -3.50
N PRO A 164 -6.59 20.49 -2.80
CA PRO A 164 -5.19 20.08 -2.79
C PRO A 164 -5.04 18.64 -2.28
N ALA A 165 -4.27 17.82 -2.98
CA ALA A 165 -4.08 16.40 -2.62
C ALA A 165 -3.39 16.22 -1.26
N ASP A 166 -2.55 17.18 -0.86
CA ASP A 166 -1.84 17.20 0.42
C ASP A 166 -2.69 17.78 1.58
N SER A 167 -3.89 18.29 1.31
CA SER A 167 -4.84 18.75 2.33
C SER A 167 -5.52 17.56 3.04
N PRO A 168 -6.06 17.76 4.27
CA PRO A 168 -6.83 16.71 4.95
C PRO A 168 -7.99 16.16 4.11
N THR A 169 -8.71 17.03 3.41
CA THR A 169 -9.83 16.63 2.54
C THR A 169 -9.34 15.83 1.33
N GLY A 170 -8.26 16.27 0.68
CA GLY A 170 -7.67 15.56 -0.45
C GLY A 170 -7.20 14.16 -0.04
N ARG A 171 -6.47 14.06 1.08
CA ARG A 171 -6.04 12.78 1.64
C ARG A 171 -7.21 11.84 1.92
N ALA A 172 -8.30 12.34 2.49
CA ALA A 172 -9.49 11.53 2.72
C ALA A 172 -10.11 10.96 1.44
N ILE A 173 -10.07 11.70 0.32
CA ILE A 173 -10.53 11.20 -0.99
C ILE A 173 -9.64 10.05 -1.46
N ILE A 174 -8.32 10.20 -1.36
CA ILE A 174 -7.34 9.20 -1.81
C ILE A 174 -7.33 7.97 -0.91
N GLU A 175 -7.39 8.15 0.41
CA GLU A 175 -7.45 7.06 1.39
C GLU A 175 -8.72 6.22 1.17
N ARG A 176 -9.85 6.86 0.87
CA ARG A 176 -11.09 6.15 0.56
C ARG A 176 -10.95 5.23 -0.66
N ALA A 177 -10.15 5.61 -1.65
CA ALA A 177 -9.87 4.77 -2.83
C ALA A 177 -9.18 3.43 -2.48
N HIS A 178 -8.60 3.32 -1.29
CA HIS A 178 -7.90 2.13 -0.80
C HIS A 178 -8.71 1.35 0.25
N GLN A 179 -9.92 1.81 0.59
CA GLN A 179 -10.78 1.13 1.55
C GLN A 179 -11.51 -0.06 0.89
N PRO A 180 -11.75 -1.13 1.66
CA PRO A 180 -12.56 -2.24 1.17
C PRO A 180 -14.00 -1.79 0.89
N ASP A 181 -14.68 -2.51 0.00
CA ASP A 181 -16.11 -2.31 -0.23
C ASP A 181 -16.98 -2.87 0.92
N ASP A 182 -18.30 -2.77 0.79
CA ASP A 182 -19.28 -3.26 1.78
C ASP A 182 -19.19 -4.79 2.01
N GLN A 183 -18.52 -5.52 1.12
CA GLN A 183 -18.28 -6.96 1.21
C GLN A 183 -16.89 -7.29 1.78
N GLY A 184 -16.10 -6.28 2.17
CA GLY A 184 -14.75 -6.46 2.70
C GLY A 184 -13.70 -6.75 1.63
N ARG A 185 -14.02 -6.60 0.34
CA ARG A 185 -13.08 -6.85 -0.77
C ARG A 185 -12.18 -5.63 -0.93
N MET A 186 -10.88 -5.86 -1.08
CA MET A 186 -9.92 -4.77 -1.31
C MET A 186 -10.01 -4.29 -2.77
N PRO A 187 -9.82 -2.98 -3.02
CA PRO A 187 -9.75 -2.44 -4.37
C PRO A 187 -8.45 -2.87 -5.06
N GLU A 188 -8.57 -3.25 -6.33
CA GLU A 188 -7.45 -3.51 -7.22
C GLU A 188 -7.42 -2.44 -8.33
N PRO A 189 -6.24 -1.89 -8.68
CA PRO A 189 -6.13 -0.97 -9.81
C PRO A 189 -6.61 -1.62 -11.11
N TYR A 190 -7.49 -0.94 -11.83
CA TYR A 190 -7.95 -1.35 -13.15
C TYR A 190 -7.18 -0.58 -14.22
N LEU A 191 -6.22 -1.25 -14.86
CA LEU A 191 -5.37 -0.67 -15.91
C LEU A 191 -6.08 -0.69 -17.27
N PRO A 192 -5.82 0.31 -18.15
CA PRO A 192 -6.33 0.32 -19.53
C PRO A 192 -5.72 -0.75 -20.43
#